data_AF-A0A2V2U5J3-F1
#
_entry.id   AF-A0A2V2U5J3-F1
#
_cell.length_a   1.000
_cell.length_b   1.000
_cell.length_c   1.000
_cell.angle_alpha   90.00
_cell.angle_beta   90.00
_cell.angle_gamma   90.00
#
_symmetry.space_group_name_H-M   'P 1'
#
loop_
_entity.id
_entity.type
_entity.pdbx_description
1 polymer ?
#
loop_
_entity_poly.entity_id
_entity_poly.type
_entity_poly.pdbx_seq_one_letter_code
_entity_poly.pdbx_strand_id
1 'polypeptide(L)'
;SDFQSVRELAIYSKKQGISLNELASCIRLNNYIKNIGTNFDLIEPFIANLAKSSEPQELINVANEIAQLSTSESIPLNALTDHIKQQQQENQILEKEIKQADAILENKNADIQTISEYTQLKEELSKHGVSIEDCNRLLAILKSIRSMKYDPKKIVAEFSHLKSRRRQERILKNSCQILESRITEYRLVVPLLQQIRSMGIGIDKLLPFSFAVTEKAQTSNLSISAAAYHVIEDIQNYNKIGGLKKEISRLAAQIYAMNEMSAARNKTITALLKLQAFGITDGEILNVYEYLKRARLENAAKIQR
;
A
#
# COMPACT_ATOMS: atom_id res chain seq x y z
N SER A 1 47.36 -4.82 33.31
CA SER A 1 47.23 -3.72 32.34
C SER A 1 45.86 -3.79 31.70
N ASP A 2 45.31 -2.69 31.21
CA ASP A 2 43.98 -2.65 30.57
C ASP A 2 43.83 -3.65 29.41
N PHE A 3 44.94 -3.94 28.72
CA PHE A 3 45.01 -4.98 27.69
C PHE A 3 44.63 -6.38 28.19
N GLN A 4 45.04 -6.74 29.41
CA GLN A 4 44.72 -8.04 29.98
C GLN A 4 43.22 -8.13 30.33
N SER A 5 42.64 -7.05 30.88
CA SER A 5 41.20 -6.97 31.18
C SER A 5 40.35 -7.03 29.91
N VAL A 6 40.74 -6.35 28.84
CA VAL A 6 40.05 -6.42 27.54
C VAL A 6 40.15 -7.82 26.93
N ARG A 7 41.32 -8.47 27.02
CA ARG A 7 41.49 -9.85 26.57
C ARG A 7 40.62 -10.83 27.35
N GLU A 8 40.56 -10.69 28.66
CA GLU A 8 39.71 -11.52 29.53
C GLU A 8 38.22 -11.32 29.23
N LEU A 9 37.77 -10.08 29.03
CA LEU A 9 36.41 -9.76 28.61
C LEU A 9 36.06 -10.38 27.25
N ALA A 10 36.98 -10.31 26.28
CA ALA A 10 36.78 -10.90 24.96
C ALA A 10 36.68 -12.44 25.02
N ILE A 11 37.53 -13.08 25.84
CA ILE A 11 37.47 -14.53 26.09
C ILE A 11 36.15 -14.90 26.77
N TYR A 12 35.74 -14.15 27.79
CA TYR A 12 34.49 -14.39 28.51
C TYR A 12 33.26 -14.22 27.60
N SER A 13 33.20 -13.14 26.82
CA SER A 13 32.11 -12.87 25.87
C SER A 13 31.98 -14.01 24.86
N LYS A 14 33.12 -14.47 24.31
CA LYS A 14 33.14 -15.60 23.37
C LYS A 14 32.68 -16.90 24.02
N LYS A 15 33.02 -17.16 25.28
CA LYS A 15 32.54 -18.34 26.03
C LYS A 15 31.02 -18.31 26.27
N GLN A 16 30.43 -17.12 26.43
CA GLN A 16 29.00 -16.92 26.59
C GLN A 16 28.23 -16.84 25.26
N GLY A 17 28.91 -17.06 24.12
CA GLY A 17 28.31 -16.96 22.80
C GLY A 17 28.01 -15.53 22.34
N ILE A 18 28.50 -14.52 23.07
CA ILE A 18 28.28 -13.10 22.78
C ILE A 18 29.32 -12.63 21.76
N SER A 19 28.84 -12.20 20.60
CA SER A 19 29.63 -11.59 19.54
C SER A 19 30.11 -10.18 19.94
N LEU A 20 31.16 -9.70 19.27
CA LEU A 20 31.65 -8.32 19.47
C LEU A 20 30.58 -7.26 19.14
N ASN A 21 29.68 -7.55 18.21
CA ASN A 21 28.58 -6.65 17.84
C ASN A 21 27.50 -6.57 18.94
N GLU A 22 27.21 -7.69 19.61
CA GLU A 22 26.31 -7.73 20.76
C GLU A 22 26.93 -7.00 21.95
N LEU A 23 28.23 -7.20 22.21
CA LEU A 23 28.95 -6.47 23.25
C LEU A 23 28.94 -4.96 23.00
N ALA A 24 29.19 -4.52 21.76
CA ALA A 24 29.08 -3.12 21.37
C ALA A 24 27.66 -2.57 21.57
N SER A 25 26.63 -3.38 21.35
CA SER A 25 25.23 -3.01 21.58
C SER A 25 24.91 -2.90 23.07
N CYS A 26 25.42 -3.78 23.93
CA CYS A 26 25.32 -3.66 25.38
C CYS A 26 25.98 -2.37 25.90
N ILE A 27 27.13 -1.99 25.34
CA ILE A 27 27.81 -0.74 25.69
C ILE A 27 26.97 0.48 25.27
N ARG A 28 26.38 0.47 24.07
CA ARG A 28 25.47 1.54 23.62
C ARG A 28 24.26 1.66 24.54
N LEU A 29 23.61 0.54 24.88
CA LEU A 29 22.48 0.52 25.82
C LEU A 29 22.87 1.07 27.19
N ASN A 30 24.01 0.66 27.74
CA ASN A 30 24.54 1.19 28.99
C ASN A 30 24.74 2.71 28.94
N ASN A 31 25.26 3.23 27.83
CA ASN A 31 25.42 4.67 27.66
C ASN A 31 24.07 5.41 27.61
N TYR A 32 23.05 4.85 26.93
CA TYR A 32 21.70 5.43 26.94
C TYR A 32 21.12 5.47 28.36
N ILE A 33 21.24 4.36 29.11
CA ILE A 33 20.76 4.24 30.49
C ILE A 33 21.42 5.30 31.40
N LYS A 34 22.74 5.47 31.28
CA LYS A 34 23.47 6.52 32.02
C LYS A 34 23.02 7.93 31.64
N ASN A 35 22.80 8.18 30.35
CA ASN A 35 22.42 9.50 29.84
C ASN A 35 21.02 9.93 30.30
N ILE A 36 20.08 8.99 30.48
CA ILE A 36 18.75 9.29 31.03
C ILE A 36 18.74 9.39 32.56
N GLY A 37 19.90 9.28 33.23
CA GLY A 37 20.04 9.46 34.68
C GLY A 37 19.48 8.31 35.51
N THR A 38 19.31 7.12 34.93
CA THR A 38 18.82 5.92 35.63
C THR A 38 19.92 4.87 35.80
N ASN A 39 19.66 3.83 36.59
CA ASN A 39 20.60 2.72 36.82
C ASN A 39 19.99 1.36 36.45
N PHE A 40 20.83 0.33 36.38
CA PHE A 40 20.38 -1.02 36.07
C PHE A 40 19.40 -1.58 37.11
N ASP A 41 19.55 -1.19 38.38
CA ASP A 41 18.70 -1.67 39.48
C ASP A 41 17.22 -1.33 39.29
N LEU A 42 16.91 -0.23 38.59
CA LEU A 42 15.55 0.19 38.26
C LEU A 42 15.02 -0.41 36.95
N ILE A 43 15.91 -0.68 35.99
CA ILE A 43 15.54 -1.20 34.67
C ILE A 43 15.38 -2.72 34.68
N GLU A 44 16.21 -3.43 35.43
CA GLU A 44 16.21 -4.89 35.47
C GLU A 44 14.86 -5.47 35.93
N PRO A 45 14.20 -4.94 37.00
CA PRO A 45 12.85 -5.36 37.36
C PRO A 45 11.81 -5.08 36.26
N PHE A 46 11.93 -3.96 35.55
CA PHE A 46 11.04 -3.61 34.45
C PHE A 46 11.17 -4.61 33.28
N ILE A 47 12.39 -4.93 32.87
CA ILE A 47 12.64 -5.94 31.82
C ILE A 47 12.16 -7.33 32.28
N ALA A 48 12.40 -7.70 33.53
CA ALA A 48 11.95 -8.97 34.08
C ALA A 48 10.42 -9.09 34.11
N ASN A 49 9.72 -7.98 34.36
CA ASN A 49 8.25 -7.95 34.32
C ASN A 49 7.71 -8.01 32.88
N LEU A 50 8.34 -7.30 31.94
CA LEU A 50 8.00 -7.41 30.52
C LEU A 50 8.19 -8.83 30.00
N ALA A 51 9.29 -9.49 30.35
CA ALA A 51 9.58 -10.86 29.93
C ALA A 51 8.56 -11.90 30.44
N LYS A 52 7.81 -11.57 31.51
CA LYS A 52 6.73 -12.41 32.06
C LYS A 52 5.36 -12.10 31.46
N SER A 53 5.23 -11.02 30.69
CA SER A 53 3.97 -10.66 30.02
C SER A 53 3.67 -11.61 28.87
N SER A 54 2.39 -11.88 28.61
CA SER A 54 1.95 -12.58 27.40
C SER A 54 2.13 -11.74 26.12
N GLU A 55 2.20 -10.42 26.25
CA GLU A 55 2.27 -9.46 25.14
C GLU A 55 3.32 -8.37 25.41
N PRO A 56 4.62 -8.73 25.47
CA PRO A 56 5.69 -7.78 25.80
C PRO A 56 5.82 -6.65 24.76
N GLN A 57 5.53 -6.94 23.49
CA GLN A 57 5.63 -5.96 22.41
C GLN A 57 4.56 -4.85 22.55
N GLU A 58 3.33 -5.21 22.89
CA GLU A 58 2.24 -4.24 23.08
C GLU A 58 2.51 -3.33 24.27
N LEU A 59 3.04 -3.87 25.37
CA LEU A 59 3.44 -3.05 26.52
C LEU A 59 4.54 -2.04 26.18
N ILE A 60 5.49 -2.41 25.32
CA ILE A 60 6.53 -1.49 24.82
C ILE A 60 5.90 -0.41 23.94
N ASN A 61 4.96 -0.77 23.06
CA ASN A 61 4.24 0.20 22.22
C ASN A 61 3.47 1.21 23.09
N VAL A 62 2.71 0.74 24.08
CA VAL A 62 1.96 1.59 25.01
C VAL A 62 2.89 2.52 25.80
N ALA A 63 4.03 2.02 26.29
CA ALA A 63 5.00 2.84 26.99
C ALA A 63 5.57 3.96 26.09
N ASN A 64 5.81 3.66 24.81
CA ASN A 64 6.26 4.63 23.82
C ASN A 64 5.17 5.67 23.49
N GLU A 65 3.91 5.25 23.32
CA GLU A 65 2.78 6.15 23.09
C GLU A 65 2.58 7.11 24.28
N ILE A 66 2.67 6.60 25.51
CA ILE A 66 2.59 7.42 26.73
C ILE A 66 3.73 8.45 26.77
N ALA A 67 4.96 8.05 26.44
CA ALA A 67 6.09 8.95 26.37
C ALA A 67 5.89 10.04 25.30
N GLN A 68 5.36 9.66 24.13
CA GLN A 68 5.04 10.59 23.05
C GLN A 68 3.97 11.59 23.47
N LEU A 69 2.87 11.13 24.08
CA LEU A 69 1.79 12.00 24.57
C LEU A 69 2.30 13.02 25.59
N SER A 70 3.17 12.60 26.51
CA SER A 70 3.79 13.52 27.47
C SER A 70 4.63 14.60 26.78
N THR A 71 5.30 14.28 25.67
CA THR A 71 6.07 15.26 24.88
C THR A 71 5.24 16.11 23.92
N SER A 72 4.20 15.56 23.28
CA SER A 72 3.42 16.26 22.25
C SER A 72 2.36 17.19 22.85
N GLU A 73 1.76 16.80 23.97
CA GLU A 73 0.70 17.58 24.64
C GLU A 73 1.24 18.42 25.81
N SER A 74 2.56 18.39 26.06
CA SER A 74 3.22 19.07 27.20
C SER A 74 2.61 18.70 28.57
N ILE A 75 2.01 17.51 28.67
CA ILE A 75 1.42 17.00 29.91
C ILE A 75 2.53 16.30 30.69
N PRO A 76 2.91 16.80 31.88
CA PRO A 76 3.89 16.12 32.70
C PRO A 76 3.33 14.77 33.15
N LEU A 77 4.17 13.73 33.15
CA LEU A 77 3.77 12.33 33.37
C LEU A 77 3.02 12.12 34.70
N ASN A 78 3.30 12.95 35.71
CA ASN A 78 2.62 12.96 37.00
C ASN A 78 1.17 13.50 36.95
N ALA A 79 0.82 14.30 35.95
CA ALA A 79 -0.51 14.86 35.74
C ALA A 79 -1.33 14.07 34.70
N LEU A 80 -0.71 13.12 33.99
CA LEU A 80 -1.37 12.35 32.94
C LEU A 80 -2.57 11.54 33.47
N THR A 81 -2.45 10.97 34.67
CA THR A 81 -3.55 10.21 35.29
C THR A 81 -4.76 11.10 35.57
N ASP A 82 -4.53 12.32 36.04
CA ASP A 82 -5.59 13.27 36.34
C ASP A 82 -6.21 13.83 35.07
N HIS A 83 -5.39 14.07 34.03
CA HIS A 83 -5.86 14.49 32.71
C HIS A 83 -6.73 13.43 32.04
N ILE A 84 -6.34 12.15 32.09
CA ILE A 84 -7.16 11.04 31.57
C ILE A 84 -8.50 10.98 32.31
N LYS A 85 -8.49 11.11 33.64
CA LYS A 85 -9.74 11.14 34.43
C LYS A 85 -10.62 12.33 34.06
N GLN A 86 -10.04 13.51 33.85
CA GLN A 86 -10.77 14.70 33.44
C GLN A 86 -11.42 14.52 32.05
N GLN A 87 -10.65 14.06 31.06
CA GLN A 87 -11.17 13.80 29.71
C GLN A 87 -12.28 12.74 29.71
N GLN A 88 -12.15 11.70 30.54
CA GLN A 88 -13.21 10.70 30.70
C GLN A 88 -14.50 11.31 31.25
N GLN A 89 -14.41 12.25 32.21
CA GLN A 89 -15.56 12.96 32.76
C GLN A 89 -16.19 13.90 31.73
N GLU A 90 -15.38 14.68 31.00
CA GLU A 90 -15.85 15.55 29.93
C GLU A 90 -16.56 14.77 28.82
N ASN A 91 -15.99 13.63 28.40
CA ASN A 91 -16.63 12.75 27.42
C ASN A 91 -17.99 12.23 27.89
N GLN A 92 -18.12 11.86 29.17
CA GLN A 92 -19.41 11.42 29.72
C GLN A 92 -20.46 12.54 29.76
N ILE A 93 -20.04 13.79 29.98
CA ILE A 93 -20.93 14.95 29.93
C ILE A 93 -21.39 15.19 28.49
N LEU A 94 -20.45 15.22 27.55
CA LEU A 94 -20.75 15.41 26.13
C LEU A 94 -21.66 14.30 25.58
N GLU A 95 -21.44 13.04 25.94
CA GLU A 95 -22.33 11.95 25.54
C GLU A 95 -23.77 12.13 26.06
N LYS A 96 -23.94 12.66 27.28
CA LYS A 96 -25.27 12.97 27.82
C LYS A 96 -25.92 14.11 27.07
N GLU A 97 -25.18 15.16 26.74
CA GLU A 97 -25.67 16.30 25.97
C GLU A 97 -26.07 15.89 24.54
N ILE A 98 -25.26 15.06 23.88
CA ILE A 98 -25.59 14.50 22.55
C ILE A 98 -26.88 13.68 22.62
N LYS A 99 -27.02 12.78 23.59
CA LYS A 99 -28.26 11.99 23.75
C LYS A 99 -29.49 12.87 24.00
N GLN A 100 -29.34 13.95 24.77
CA GLN A 100 -30.43 14.91 24.97
C GLN A 100 -30.77 15.67 23.69
N ALA A 101 -29.76 16.12 22.94
CA ALA A 101 -29.96 16.80 21.66
C ALA A 101 -30.64 15.88 20.64
N ASP A 102 -30.24 14.61 20.56
CA ASP A 102 -30.86 13.61 19.69
C ASP A 102 -32.32 13.38 20.06
N ALA A 103 -32.65 13.24 21.35
CA ALA A 103 -34.04 13.10 21.79
C ALA A 103 -34.90 14.33 21.45
N ILE A 104 -34.34 15.54 21.56
CA ILE A 104 -35.02 16.78 21.17
C ILE A 104 -35.22 16.83 19.66
N LEU A 105 -34.24 16.39 18.87
CA LEU A 105 -34.32 16.35 17.42
C LEU A 105 -35.33 15.31 16.94
N GLU A 106 -35.36 14.11 17.52
CA GLU A 106 -36.36 13.08 17.19
C GLU A 106 -37.78 13.56 17.49
N ASN A 107 -37.99 14.21 18.64
CA ASN A 107 -39.29 14.76 19.01
C ASN A 107 -39.73 15.88 18.04
N LYS A 108 -38.83 16.84 17.75
CA LYS A 108 -39.11 17.90 16.77
C LYS A 108 -39.31 17.35 15.35
N ASN A 109 -38.63 16.27 14.98
CA ASN A 109 -38.80 15.63 13.68
C ASN A 109 -40.18 14.95 13.57
N ALA A 110 -40.67 14.35 14.65
CA ALA A 110 -42.04 13.84 14.72
C ALA A 110 -43.08 14.96 14.58
N ASP A 111 -42.86 16.12 15.21
CA ASP A 111 -43.72 17.30 15.04
C ASP A 111 -43.69 17.84 13.59
N ILE A 112 -42.50 17.96 12.99
CA ILE A 112 -42.34 18.41 11.59
C ILE A 112 -43.01 17.42 10.62
N GLN A 113 -42.86 16.12 10.84
CA GLN A 113 -43.49 15.11 10.01
C GLN A 113 -45.01 15.16 10.12
N THR A 114 -45.55 15.33 11.34
CA THR A 114 -47.00 15.47 11.56
C THR A 114 -47.57 16.72 10.86
N ILE A 115 -46.86 17.85 10.95
CA ILE A 115 -47.23 19.09 10.25
C ILE A 115 -47.12 18.92 8.73
N SER A 116 -46.09 18.24 8.24
CA SER A 116 -45.90 17.94 6.82
C SER A 116 -47.02 17.05 6.27
N GLU A 117 -47.38 15.98 6.98
CA GLU A 117 -48.46 15.07 6.61
C GLU A 117 -49.81 15.78 6.58
N TYR A 118 -50.10 16.64 7.57
CA TYR A 118 -51.30 17.47 7.59
C TYR A 118 -51.34 18.46 6.40
N THR A 119 -50.21 19.11 6.11
CA THR A 119 -50.11 20.08 5.00
C THR A 119 -50.27 19.40 3.65
N GLN A 120 -49.65 18.23 3.45
CA GLN A 120 -49.83 17.42 2.23
C GLN A 120 -51.26 16.93 2.07
N LEU A 121 -51.90 16.50 3.17
CA LEU A 121 -53.31 16.08 3.15
C LEU A 121 -54.22 17.26 2.77
N LYS A 122 -53.95 18.46 3.31
CA LYS A 122 -54.69 19.69 2.98
C LYS A 122 -54.55 20.06 1.52
N GLU A 123 -53.34 20.04 0.98
CA GLU A 123 -53.10 20.30 -0.44
C GLU A 123 -53.77 19.26 -1.34
N GLU A 124 -53.60 17.98 -1.07
CA GLU A 124 -54.18 16.92 -1.91
C GLU A 124 -55.71 16.95 -1.91
N LEU A 125 -56.35 17.17 -0.75
CA LEU A 125 -57.80 17.31 -0.70
C LEU A 125 -58.26 18.58 -1.44
N SER A 126 -57.53 19.69 -1.29
CA SER A 126 -57.83 20.95 -1.99
C SER A 126 -57.73 20.79 -3.52
N LYS A 127 -56.72 20.09 -4.04
CA LYS A 127 -56.58 19.78 -5.49
C LYS A 127 -57.79 19.06 -6.06
N HIS A 128 -58.48 18.27 -5.26
CA HIS A 128 -59.66 17.49 -5.67
C HIS A 128 -60.97 18.19 -5.28
N GLY A 129 -60.93 19.47 -4.91
CA GLY A 129 -62.10 20.28 -4.59
C GLY A 129 -62.77 19.94 -3.24
N VAL A 130 -62.05 19.27 -2.35
CA VAL A 130 -62.51 18.90 -1.01
C VAL A 130 -61.75 19.73 0.02
N SER A 131 -62.44 20.59 0.76
CA SER A 131 -61.82 21.32 1.87
C SER A 131 -61.79 20.44 3.13
N ILE A 132 -60.66 20.45 3.85
CA ILE A 132 -60.55 19.86 5.20
C ILE A 132 -61.43 20.61 6.20
N GLU A 133 -61.73 21.88 5.95
CA GLU A 133 -62.54 22.72 6.84
C GLU A 133 -64.04 22.34 6.78
N ASP A 134 -64.46 21.60 5.76
CA ASP A 134 -65.83 21.09 5.60
C ASP A 134 -65.89 19.57 5.83
N CYS A 135 -65.69 19.18 7.09
CA CYS A 135 -65.76 17.79 7.55
C CYS A 135 -67.08 17.09 7.15
N ASN A 136 -68.19 17.85 7.02
CA ASN A 136 -69.49 17.30 6.65
C ASN A 136 -69.52 16.82 5.21
N ARG A 137 -68.90 17.56 4.29
CA ARG A 137 -68.76 17.16 2.89
C ARG A 137 -67.87 15.92 2.75
N LEU A 138 -66.78 15.86 3.51
CA LEU A 138 -65.88 14.70 3.53
C LEU A 138 -66.59 13.45 4.09
N LEU A 139 -67.39 13.62 5.14
CA LEU A 139 -68.24 12.57 5.70
C LEU A 139 -69.31 12.10 4.69
N ALA A 140 -69.92 13.01 3.93
CA ALA A 140 -70.91 12.70 2.90
C ALA A 140 -70.29 11.90 1.74
N ILE A 141 -69.07 12.24 1.32
CA ILE A 141 -68.30 11.48 0.32
C ILE A 141 -68.01 10.06 0.84
N LEU A 142 -67.52 9.91 2.08
CA LEU A 142 -67.27 8.60 2.68
C LEU A 142 -68.54 7.75 2.81
N LYS A 143 -69.68 8.37 3.17
CA LYS A 143 -70.99 7.70 3.19
C LYS A 143 -71.45 7.28 1.79
N SER A 144 -71.16 8.08 0.76
CA SER A 144 -71.49 7.78 -0.64
C SER A 144 -70.62 6.63 -1.18
N ILE A 145 -69.34 6.58 -0.84
CA ILE A 145 -68.45 5.45 -1.19
C ILE A 145 -68.97 4.16 -0.54
N ARG A 146 -69.42 4.25 0.72
CA ARG A 146 -70.02 3.13 1.44
C ARG A 146 -71.34 2.67 0.84
N SER A 147 -72.19 3.58 0.36
CA SER A 147 -73.45 3.23 -0.31
C SER A 147 -73.23 2.57 -1.68
N MET A 148 -72.09 2.85 -2.33
CA MET A 148 -71.63 2.13 -3.53
C MET A 148 -71.03 0.74 -3.25
N LYS A 149 -71.20 0.21 -2.02
CA LYS A 149 -70.67 -1.08 -1.54
C LYS A 149 -69.14 -1.18 -1.48
N TYR A 150 -68.41 -0.07 -1.59
CA TYR A 150 -66.97 -0.05 -1.33
C TYR A 150 -66.71 0.24 0.13
N ASP A 151 -65.72 -0.43 0.73
CA ASP A 151 -65.26 -0.13 2.08
C ASP A 151 -64.16 0.95 2.01
N PRO A 152 -64.42 2.19 2.49
CA PRO A 152 -63.43 3.26 2.47
C PRO A 152 -62.15 2.89 3.24
N LYS A 153 -62.25 2.07 4.30
CA LYS A 153 -61.08 1.62 5.06
C LYS A 153 -60.18 0.72 4.23
N LYS A 154 -60.79 -0.20 3.47
CA LYS A 154 -60.06 -1.09 2.55
C LYS A 154 -59.40 -0.30 1.42
N ILE A 155 -60.08 0.69 0.85
CA ILE A 155 -59.50 1.58 -0.17
C ILE A 155 -58.27 2.31 0.38
N VAL A 156 -58.37 2.91 1.56
CA VAL A 156 -57.26 3.63 2.20
C VAL A 156 -56.08 2.70 2.52
N ALA A 157 -56.35 1.48 2.97
CA ALA A 157 -55.32 0.47 3.21
C ALA A 157 -54.60 0.07 1.92
N GLU A 158 -55.32 -0.21 0.84
CA GLU A 158 -54.73 -0.53 -0.48
C GLU A 158 -53.92 0.64 -1.05
N PHE A 159 -54.40 1.89 -0.89
CA PHE A 159 -53.63 3.07 -1.28
C PHE A 159 -52.34 3.24 -0.48
N SER A 160 -52.38 2.95 0.82
CA SER A 160 -51.18 2.95 1.68
C SER A 160 -50.17 1.90 1.22
N HIS A 161 -50.64 0.69 0.90
CA HIS A 161 -49.80 -0.37 0.33
C HIS A 161 -49.22 0.03 -1.03
N LEU A 162 -50.01 0.66 -1.89
CA LEU A 162 -49.55 1.16 -3.19
C LEU A 162 -48.48 2.25 -3.04
N LYS A 163 -48.65 3.19 -2.10
CA LYS A 163 -47.66 4.25 -1.81
C LYS A 163 -46.33 3.64 -1.32
N SER A 164 -46.41 2.65 -0.43
CA SER A 164 -45.24 1.89 0.05
C SER A 164 -44.53 1.15 -1.10
N ARG A 165 -45.27 0.44 -1.94
CA ARG A 165 -44.72 -0.25 -3.13
C ARG A 165 -44.06 0.72 -4.11
N ARG A 166 -44.68 1.86 -4.40
CA ARG A 166 -44.07 2.92 -5.24
C ARG A 166 -42.78 3.47 -4.65
N ARG A 167 -42.69 3.58 -3.32
CA ARG A 167 -41.44 3.98 -2.65
C ARG A 167 -40.37 2.92 -2.84
N GLN A 168 -40.69 1.65 -2.65
CA GLN A 168 -39.76 0.54 -2.88
C GLN A 168 -39.30 0.49 -4.34
N GLU A 169 -40.21 0.66 -5.30
CA GLU A 169 -39.90 0.71 -6.73
C GLU A 169 -38.91 1.84 -7.05
N ARG A 170 -39.11 3.04 -6.48
CA ARG A 170 -38.16 4.15 -6.65
C ARG A 170 -36.78 3.84 -6.07
N ILE A 171 -36.73 3.24 -4.88
CA ILE A 171 -35.47 2.84 -4.25
C ILE A 171 -34.75 1.81 -5.14
N LEU A 172 -35.45 0.76 -5.57
CA LEU A 172 -34.91 -0.26 -6.47
C LEU A 172 -34.42 0.34 -7.78
N LYS A 173 -35.19 1.24 -8.40
CA LYS A 173 -34.81 1.92 -9.64
C LYS A 173 -33.52 2.72 -9.47
N ASN A 174 -33.39 3.47 -8.37
CA ASN A 174 -32.16 4.20 -8.06
C ASN A 174 -30.98 3.23 -7.85
N SER A 175 -31.19 2.12 -7.14
CA SER A 175 -30.17 1.08 -6.95
C SER A 175 -29.74 0.47 -8.28
N CYS A 176 -30.67 0.16 -9.18
CA CYS A 176 -30.36 -0.35 -10.52
C CYS A 176 -29.53 0.65 -11.32
N GLN A 177 -29.88 1.94 -11.30
CA GLN A 177 -29.11 3.00 -11.98
C GLN A 177 -27.68 3.12 -11.44
N ILE A 178 -27.49 3.03 -10.12
CA ILE A 178 -26.15 3.01 -9.50
C ILE A 178 -25.36 1.78 -9.96
N LEU A 179 -25.99 0.60 -9.99
CA LEU A 179 -25.35 -0.64 -10.43
C LEU A 179 -25.00 -0.61 -11.92
N GLU A 180 -25.88 -0.10 -12.78
CA GLU A 180 -25.61 0.09 -14.21
C GLU A 180 -24.44 1.05 -14.44
N SER A 181 -24.35 2.12 -13.64
CA SER A 181 -23.22 3.06 -13.70
C SER A 181 -21.90 2.38 -13.34
N ARG A 182 -21.89 1.55 -12.29
CA ARG A 182 -20.71 0.73 -11.89
C ARG A 182 -20.34 -0.31 -12.94
N ILE A 183 -21.34 -0.99 -13.54
CA ILE A 183 -21.09 -1.96 -14.61
C ILE A 183 -20.42 -1.26 -15.80
N THR A 184 -20.88 -0.05 -16.15
CA THR A 184 -20.31 0.74 -17.24
C THR A 184 -18.86 1.13 -16.94
N GLU A 185 -18.56 1.56 -15.71
CA GLU A 185 -17.20 1.86 -15.25
C GLU A 185 -16.26 0.65 -15.37
N TYR A 186 -16.70 -0.51 -14.87
CA TYR A 186 -15.88 -1.72 -14.92
C TYR A 186 -15.75 -2.34 -16.31
N ARG A 187 -16.66 -2.01 -17.24
CA ARG A 187 -16.62 -2.54 -18.61
C ARG A 187 -15.31 -2.24 -19.34
N LEU A 188 -14.66 -1.12 -19.02
CA LEU A 188 -13.36 -0.75 -19.58
C LEU A 188 -12.18 -1.50 -18.91
N VAL A 189 -12.33 -1.86 -17.64
CA VAL A 189 -11.26 -2.45 -16.82
C VAL A 189 -11.23 -3.98 -16.94
N VAL A 190 -12.38 -4.62 -17.11
CA VAL A 190 -12.50 -6.08 -17.18
C VAL A 190 -11.61 -6.72 -18.27
N PRO A 191 -11.57 -6.21 -19.52
CA PRO A 191 -10.69 -6.78 -20.55
C PRO A 191 -9.21 -6.70 -20.18
N LEU A 192 -8.79 -5.59 -19.55
CA LEU A 192 -7.42 -5.42 -19.09
C LEU A 192 -7.08 -6.42 -17.97
N LEU A 193 -7.97 -6.62 -17.01
CA LEU A 193 -7.79 -7.62 -15.95
C LEU A 193 -7.74 -9.05 -16.49
N GLN A 194 -8.54 -9.36 -17.51
CA GLN A 194 -8.48 -10.65 -18.20
C GLN A 194 -7.13 -10.85 -18.90
N GLN A 195 -6.59 -9.81 -19.54
CA GLN A 195 -5.26 -9.85 -20.15
C GLN A 195 -4.15 -10.01 -19.09
N ILE A 196 -4.22 -9.29 -17.97
CA ILE A 196 -3.28 -9.45 -16.84
C ILE A 196 -3.31 -10.90 -16.33
N ARG A 197 -4.51 -11.46 -16.17
CA ARG A 197 -4.68 -12.85 -15.76
C ARG A 197 -4.13 -13.85 -16.78
N SER A 198 -4.32 -13.63 -18.08
CA SER A 198 -3.79 -14.53 -19.13
C SER A 198 -2.27 -14.50 -19.22
N MET A 199 -1.63 -13.41 -18.78
CA MET A 199 -0.17 -13.34 -18.58
C MET A 199 0.31 -14.09 -17.32
N GLY A 200 -0.58 -14.77 -16.58
CA GLY A 200 -0.24 -15.47 -15.35
C GLY A 200 0.08 -14.54 -14.18
N ILE A 201 -0.43 -13.30 -14.22
CA ILE A 201 -0.33 -12.31 -13.15
C ILE A 201 -1.61 -12.41 -12.32
N GLY A 202 -1.51 -13.09 -11.18
CA GLY A 202 -2.58 -13.17 -10.20
C GLY A 202 -2.55 -12.02 -9.19
N ILE A 203 -3.54 -12.01 -8.28
CA ILE A 203 -3.64 -11.02 -7.19
C ILE A 203 -2.41 -11.06 -6.28
N ASP A 204 -1.86 -12.26 -6.06
CA ASP A 204 -0.62 -12.50 -5.32
C ASP A 204 0.56 -11.68 -5.86
N LYS A 205 0.62 -11.48 -7.18
CA LYS A 205 1.68 -10.69 -7.83
C LYS A 205 1.38 -9.20 -7.92
N LEU A 206 0.11 -8.80 -7.78
CA LEU A 206 -0.31 -7.41 -7.73
C LEU A 206 -0.20 -6.81 -6.32
N LEU A 207 -0.27 -7.64 -5.27
CA LEU A 207 -0.12 -7.21 -3.87
C LEU A 207 1.21 -6.49 -3.58
N PRO A 208 2.38 -7.00 -4.02
CA PRO A 208 3.65 -6.27 -3.85
C PRO A 208 3.62 -4.88 -4.49
N PHE A 209 2.94 -4.72 -5.63
CA PHE A 209 2.77 -3.41 -6.25
C PHE A 209 1.91 -2.49 -5.38
N SER A 210 0.78 -2.96 -4.84
CA SER A 210 -0.03 -2.12 -3.95
C SER A 210 0.73 -1.73 -2.68
N PHE A 211 1.49 -2.66 -2.08
CA PHE A 211 2.32 -2.34 -0.92
C PHE A 211 3.40 -1.30 -1.24
N ALA A 212 4.09 -1.45 -2.37
CA ALA A 212 5.07 -0.45 -2.80
C ALA A 212 4.43 0.94 -3.01
N VAL A 213 3.22 0.99 -3.56
CA VAL A 213 2.47 2.25 -3.72
C VAL A 213 2.08 2.85 -2.37
N THR A 214 1.55 2.05 -1.45
CA THR A 214 1.16 2.52 -0.11
C THR A 214 2.37 3.00 0.68
N GLU A 215 3.47 2.26 0.67
CA GLU A 215 4.73 2.63 1.32
C GLU A 215 5.31 3.91 0.71
N LYS A 216 5.33 4.03 -0.63
CA LYS A 216 5.77 5.26 -1.32
C LYS A 216 4.89 6.45 -0.97
N ALA A 217 3.57 6.26 -0.89
CA ALA A 217 2.63 7.31 -0.49
C ALA A 217 2.90 7.81 0.92
N GLN A 218 3.13 6.89 1.88
CA GLN A 218 3.43 7.22 3.27
C GLN A 218 4.79 7.90 3.42
N THR A 219 5.84 7.30 2.85
CA THR A 219 7.22 7.78 2.98
C THR A 219 7.45 9.13 2.32
N SER A 220 6.78 9.38 1.19
CA SER A 220 6.91 10.62 0.42
C SER A 220 5.78 11.63 0.65
N ASN A 221 4.83 11.32 1.54
CA ASN A 221 3.63 12.14 1.82
C ASN A 221 2.86 12.52 0.52
N LEU A 222 2.61 11.53 -0.33
CA LEU A 222 1.93 11.68 -1.62
C LEU A 222 0.54 11.06 -1.58
N SER A 223 -0.35 11.50 -2.47
CA SER A 223 -1.59 10.77 -2.72
C SER A 223 -1.28 9.39 -3.33
N ILE A 224 -2.17 8.41 -3.10
CA ILE A 224 -2.02 7.04 -3.65
C ILE A 224 -1.83 7.07 -5.17
N SER A 225 -2.54 7.94 -5.87
CA SER A 225 -2.42 8.07 -7.33
C SER A 225 -1.04 8.62 -7.76
N ALA A 226 -0.52 9.62 -7.06
CA ALA A 226 0.80 10.18 -7.36
C ALA A 226 1.91 9.17 -7.01
N ALA A 227 1.79 8.47 -5.89
CA ALA A 227 2.70 7.40 -5.52
C ALA A 227 2.68 6.25 -6.54
N ALA A 228 1.50 5.84 -7.03
CA ALA A 228 1.38 4.82 -8.06
C ALA A 228 2.11 5.20 -9.35
N TYR A 229 1.98 6.46 -9.77
CA TYR A 229 2.71 6.98 -10.92
C TYR A 229 4.23 6.88 -10.72
N HIS A 230 4.74 7.33 -9.57
CA HIS A 230 6.16 7.26 -9.27
C HIS A 230 6.70 5.83 -9.16
N VAL A 231 5.94 4.89 -8.60
CA VAL A 231 6.35 3.47 -8.57
C VAL A 231 6.45 2.91 -9.99
N ILE A 232 5.51 3.25 -10.88
CA ILE A 232 5.57 2.85 -12.29
C ILE A 232 6.79 3.45 -12.98
N GLU A 233 7.07 4.74 -12.74
CA GLU A 233 8.25 5.44 -13.24
C GLU A 233 9.55 4.79 -12.74
N ASP A 234 9.63 4.44 -11.45
CA ASP A 234 10.76 3.74 -10.84
C ASP A 234 11.00 2.38 -11.53
N ILE A 235 9.93 1.61 -11.81
CA ILE A 235 10.01 0.33 -12.54
C ILE A 235 10.51 0.54 -13.98
N GLN A 236 10.00 1.56 -14.69
CA GLN A 236 10.42 1.86 -16.05
C GLN A 236 11.90 2.25 -16.10
N ASN A 237 12.34 3.11 -15.17
CA ASN A 237 13.73 3.53 -15.05
C ASN A 237 14.64 2.36 -14.72
N TYR A 238 14.24 1.46 -13.82
CA TYR A 238 15.00 0.26 -13.50
C TYR A 238 15.21 -0.63 -14.74
N ASN A 239 14.16 -0.85 -15.52
CA ASN A 239 14.25 -1.65 -16.75
C ASN A 239 15.18 -1.02 -17.78
N LYS A 240 15.14 0.32 -17.92
CA LYS A 240 16.04 1.06 -18.83
C LYS A 240 17.50 0.92 -18.39
N ILE A 241 17.80 1.09 -17.10
CA ILE A 241 19.14 0.92 -16.54
C ILE A 241 19.64 -0.52 -16.74
N GLY A 242 18.77 -1.51 -16.50
CA GLY A 242 19.06 -2.92 -16.75
C GLY A 242 19.42 -3.21 -18.21
N GLY A 243 18.71 -2.59 -19.16
CA GLY A 243 19.03 -2.64 -20.59
C GLY A 243 20.41 -2.07 -20.91
N LEU A 244 20.71 -0.87 -20.40
CA LEU A 244 22.01 -0.22 -20.58
C LEU A 244 23.16 -1.06 -20.01
N LYS A 245 22.97 -1.69 -18.85
CA LYS A 245 23.98 -2.58 -18.24
C LYS A 245 24.31 -3.78 -19.13
N LYS A 246 23.29 -4.35 -19.81
CA LYS A 246 23.49 -5.44 -20.78
C LYS A 246 24.29 -4.95 -21.99
N GLU A 247 23.98 -3.77 -22.52
CA GLU A 247 24.73 -3.18 -23.63
C GLU A 247 26.20 -2.90 -23.28
N ILE A 248 26.46 -2.34 -22.09
CA ILE A 248 27.82 -2.14 -21.58
C ILE A 248 28.56 -3.47 -21.50
N SER A 249 27.92 -4.52 -20.98
CA SER A 249 28.53 -5.85 -20.88
C SER A 249 28.85 -6.44 -22.26
N ARG A 250 27.95 -6.25 -23.24
CA ARG A 250 28.16 -6.64 -24.63
C ARG A 250 29.34 -5.90 -25.26
N LEU A 251 29.40 -4.57 -25.10
CA LEU A 251 30.46 -3.73 -25.64
C LEU A 251 31.81 -4.06 -24.99
N ALA A 252 31.85 -4.31 -23.68
CA ALA A 252 33.07 -4.74 -22.99
C ALA A 252 33.61 -6.06 -23.54
N ALA A 253 32.73 -7.04 -23.80
CA ALA A 253 33.12 -8.29 -24.44
C ALA A 253 33.66 -8.08 -25.88
N GLN A 254 33.07 -7.16 -26.65
CA GLN A 254 33.55 -6.81 -27.98
C GLN A 254 34.93 -6.13 -27.96
N ILE A 255 35.14 -5.18 -27.04
CA ILE A 255 36.43 -4.52 -26.84
C ILE A 255 37.50 -5.55 -26.46
N TYR A 256 37.19 -6.47 -25.54
CA TYR A 256 38.11 -7.53 -25.15
C TYR A 256 38.52 -8.40 -26.34
N ALA A 257 37.55 -8.87 -27.14
CA ALA A 257 37.82 -9.65 -28.35
C ALA A 257 38.68 -8.87 -29.37
N MET A 258 38.40 -7.57 -29.55
CA MET A 258 39.18 -6.71 -30.44
C MET A 258 40.61 -6.50 -29.95
N ASN A 259 40.81 -6.36 -28.64
CA ASN A 259 42.14 -6.24 -28.04
C ASN A 259 42.95 -7.54 -28.20
N GLU A 260 42.34 -8.70 -28.02
CA GLU A 260 42.98 -10.00 -28.28
C GLU A 260 43.39 -10.15 -29.75
N MET A 261 42.50 -9.82 -30.69
CA MET A 261 42.82 -9.82 -32.12
C MET A 261 43.95 -8.84 -32.46
N SER A 262 43.94 -7.65 -31.86
CA SER A 262 44.99 -6.63 -32.05
C SER A 262 46.32 -7.08 -31.47
N ALA A 263 46.32 -7.70 -30.29
CA ALA A 263 47.51 -8.28 -29.68
C ALA A 263 48.11 -9.40 -30.53
N ALA A 264 47.26 -10.29 -31.07
CA ALA A 264 47.70 -11.33 -32.00
C ALA A 264 48.32 -10.72 -33.28
N ARG A 265 47.66 -9.72 -33.87
CA ARG A 265 48.18 -8.99 -35.05
C ARG A 265 49.51 -8.30 -34.74
N ASN A 266 49.63 -7.64 -33.60
CA ASN A 266 50.87 -6.98 -33.18
C ASN A 266 52.02 -7.98 -33.02
N LYS A 267 51.76 -9.17 -32.43
CA LYS A 267 52.75 -10.26 -32.37
C LYS A 267 53.22 -10.67 -33.77
N THR A 268 52.31 -10.82 -34.73
CA THR A 268 52.64 -11.14 -36.12
C THR A 268 53.48 -10.04 -36.76
N ILE A 269 53.10 -8.77 -36.61
CA ILE A 269 53.86 -7.63 -37.13
C ILE A 269 55.26 -7.60 -36.52
N THR A 270 55.39 -7.77 -35.20
CA THR A 270 56.70 -7.83 -34.54
C THR A 270 57.56 -8.99 -35.06
N ALA A 271 56.96 -10.15 -35.31
CA ALA A 271 57.68 -11.29 -35.88
C ALA A 271 58.18 -10.99 -37.31
N LEU A 272 57.35 -10.37 -38.15
CA LEU A 272 57.74 -9.94 -39.50
C LEU A 272 58.88 -8.93 -39.47
N LEU A 273 58.80 -7.90 -38.61
CA LEU A 273 59.86 -6.91 -38.44
C LEU A 273 61.18 -7.56 -38.00
N LYS A 274 61.13 -8.57 -37.14
CA LYS A 274 62.32 -9.34 -36.74
C LYS A 274 62.93 -10.08 -37.92
N LEU A 275 62.13 -10.76 -38.75
CA LEU A 275 62.62 -11.46 -39.95
C LEU A 275 63.27 -10.49 -40.94
N GLN A 276 62.65 -9.33 -41.17
CA GLN A 276 63.23 -8.27 -41.99
C GLN A 276 64.56 -7.75 -41.44
N ALA A 277 64.69 -7.60 -40.12
CA ALA A 277 65.94 -7.21 -39.48
C ALA A 277 67.07 -8.24 -39.66
N PHE A 278 66.75 -9.52 -39.92
CA PHE A 278 67.72 -10.56 -40.30
C PHE A 278 68.01 -10.59 -41.81
N GLY A 279 67.49 -9.64 -42.59
CA GLY A 279 67.72 -9.53 -44.03
C GLY A 279 66.78 -10.37 -44.90
N ILE A 280 65.75 -11.00 -44.31
CA ILE A 280 64.75 -11.74 -45.07
C ILE A 280 63.75 -10.76 -45.68
N THR A 281 63.62 -10.77 -46.99
CA THR A 281 62.71 -9.89 -47.73
C THR A 281 61.27 -10.39 -47.72
N ASP A 282 60.31 -9.48 -47.93
CA ASP A 282 58.88 -9.84 -48.01
C ASP A 282 58.59 -10.87 -49.12
N GLY A 283 59.36 -10.81 -50.23
CA GLY A 283 59.26 -11.78 -51.32
C GLY A 283 59.68 -13.19 -50.91
N GLU A 284 60.71 -13.32 -50.08
CA GLU A 284 61.17 -14.62 -49.55
C GLU A 284 60.16 -15.19 -48.54
N ILE A 285 59.59 -14.34 -47.67
CA ILE A 285 58.53 -14.75 -46.74
C ILE A 285 57.30 -15.28 -47.50
N LEU A 286 56.88 -14.57 -48.55
CA LEU A 286 55.74 -14.95 -49.37
C LEU A 286 55.98 -16.26 -50.13
N ASN A 287 57.19 -16.45 -50.66
CA ASN A 287 57.58 -17.68 -51.35
C ASN A 287 57.53 -18.90 -50.41
N VAL A 288 58.04 -18.76 -49.18
CA VAL A 288 57.96 -19.83 -48.16
C VAL A 288 56.51 -20.13 -47.80
N TYR A 289 55.67 -19.11 -47.64
CA TYR A 289 54.24 -19.29 -47.37
C TYR A 289 53.52 -20.06 -48.49
N GLU A 290 53.71 -19.67 -49.76
CA GLU A 290 53.08 -20.35 -50.89
C GLU A 290 53.58 -21.79 -51.04
N TYR A 291 54.85 -22.05 -50.78
CA TYR A 291 55.40 -23.41 -50.73
C TYR A 291 54.72 -24.27 -49.65
N LEU A 292 54.63 -23.77 -48.41
CA LEU A 292 53.98 -24.49 -47.30
C LEU A 292 52.49 -24.71 -47.55
N LYS A 293 51.80 -23.73 -48.15
CA LYS A 293 50.38 -23.81 -48.50
C LYS A 293 50.12 -24.91 -49.52
N ARG A 294 50.93 -25.02 -50.58
CA ARG A 294 50.83 -26.10 -51.57
C ARG A 294 51.05 -27.48 -50.93
N ALA A 295 52.09 -27.63 -50.13
CA ALA A 295 52.38 -28.88 -49.42
C ALA A 295 51.22 -29.32 -48.51
N ARG A 296 50.55 -28.37 -47.84
CA ARG A 296 49.39 -28.66 -47.00
C ARG A 296 48.18 -29.13 -47.80
N LEU A 297 47.90 -28.52 -48.95
CA LEU A 297 46.79 -28.91 -49.83
C LEU A 297 47.01 -30.30 -50.44
N GLU A 298 48.23 -30.60 -50.86
CA GLU A 298 48.59 -31.93 -51.38
C GLU A 298 48.44 -33.02 -50.33
N ASN A 299 48.80 -32.75 -49.08
CA ASN A 299 48.61 -33.68 -47.96
C ASN A 299 47.13 -33.86 -47.61
N ALA A 300 46.31 -32.80 -47.65
CA ALA A 300 44.87 -32.92 -47.42
C ALA A 300 44.17 -33.76 -48.50
N ALA A 301 44.57 -33.61 -49.77
CA ALA A 301 44.05 -34.39 -50.89
C ALA A 301 44.43 -35.89 -50.81
N LYS A 302 45.55 -36.22 -50.18
CA LYS A 302 45.96 -37.61 -49.92
C LYS A 302 45.20 -38.28 -48.77
N ILE A 303 44.65 -37.52 -47.83
CA ILE A 303 43.89 -38.05 -46.68
C ILE A 303 42.42 -38.34 -47.06
N GLN A 304 41.91 -37.72 -48.14
CA GLN A 304 40.56 -37.93 -48.65
C GLN A 304 40.46 -39.00 -49.76
N ARG A 305 41.58 -39.61 -50.14
CA ARG A 305 41.65 -40.77 -51.05
C ARG A 305 41.97 -42.02 -50.25
#